data_AF-A0A1L1PM59-F1
#
_entry.id   AF-A0A1L1PM59-F1
#
_cell.length_a   1.000
_cell.length_b   1.000
_cell.length_c   1.000
_cell.angle_alpha   90.00
_cell.angle_beta   90.00
_cell.angle_gamma   90.00
#
_symmetry.space_group_name_H-M   'P 1'
#
loop_
_entity.id
_entity.type
_entity.pdbx_description
1 polymer ?
#
loop_
_entity_poly.entity_id
_entity_poly.type
_entity_poly.pdbx_seq_one_letter_code
_entity_poly.pdbx_strand_id
1 'polypeptide(L)'
;MDSSHTPSLPPDVSVVVLCAEWCTQCRAFREVADSLPAESLRWVDIEDEGLDADELEITAFPSVAILRPAGVLRYLGPVRADLEGFLAAVGQLHRLPERAVPETLRGVLSP
;
A
#
# COMPACT_ATOMS: atom_id res chain seq x y z
N MET A 1 -27.52 -19.20 -3.14
CA MET A 1 -26.16 -19.30 -3.72
C MET A 1 -25.52 -17.97 -3.38
N ASP A 2 -24.86 -17.92 -2.22
CA ASP A 2 -24.20 -16.71 -1.74
C ASP A 2 -22.95 -16.54 -2.61
N SER A 3 -22.95 -15.53 -3.46
CA SER A 3 -21.79 -15.18 -4.27
C SER A 3 -20.69 -14.79 -3.30
N SER A 4 -19.77 -15.70 -3.00
CA SER A 4 -18.58 -15.43 -2.20
C SER A 4 -17.75 -14.37 -2.92
N HIS A 5 -18.02 -13.10 -2.62
CA HIS A 5 -17.24 -11.98 -3.11
C HIS A 5 -15.92 -12.02 -2.35
N THR A 6 -14.87 -12.54 -3.00
CA THR A 6 -13.53 -12.47 -2.44
C THR A 6 -13.20 -10.98 -2.26
N PRO A 7 -12.82 -10.53 -1.05
CA PRO A 7 -12.40 -9.16 -0.85
C PRO A 7 -11.26 -8.84 -1.82
N SER A 8 -11.43 -7.81 -2.64
CA SER A 8 -10.46 -7.45 -3.67
C SER A 8 -10.25 -5.96 -3.73
N LEU A 9 -9.04 -5.57 -4.15
CA LEU A 9 -8.74 -4.19 -4.51
C LEU A 9 -9.48 -3.80 -5.80
N PRO A 10 -9.63 -2.49 -6.09
CA PRO A 10 -10.15 -2.04 -7.37
C PRO A 10 -9.29 -2.58 -8.53
N PRO A 11 -9.91 -2.87 -9.69
CA PRO A 11 -9.15 -3.29 -10.86
C PRO A 11 -8.17 -2.19 -11.29
N ASP A 12 -7.03 -2.60 -11.84
CA ASP A 12 -5.97 -1.70 -12.32
C ASP A 12 -5.34 -0.81 -11.22
N VAL A 13 -5.37 -1.26 -9.97
CA VAL A 13 -4.62 -0.65 -8.86
C VAL A 13 -3.46 -1.55 -8.47
N SER A 14 -2.27 -0.97 -8.33
CA SER A 14 -1.14 -1.60 -7.65
C SER A 14 -0.94 -0.91 -6.30
N VAL A 15 -0.72 -1.69 -5.25
CA VAL A 15 -0.46 -1.17 -3.91
C VAL A 15 0.90 -1.67 -3.43
N VAL A 16 1.78 -0.73 -3.11
CA VAL A 16 3.06 -1.01 -2.44
C VAL A 16 2.89 -0.67 -0.98
N VAL A 17 3.01 -1.67 -0.11
CA VAL A 17 2.93 -1.52 1.34
C VAL A 17 4.32 -1.25 1.90
N LEU A 18 4.50 -0.05 2.42
CA LEU A 18 5.70 0.43 3.10
C LEU A 18 5.58 0.08 4.58
N CYS A 19 6.48 -0.79 5.03
CA CYS A 19 6.52 -1.32 6.39
C CYS A 19 7.92 -1.22 6.97
N ALA A 20 8.03 -1.47 8.27
CA ALA A 20 9.29 -1.67 8.95
C ALA A 20 9.19 -2.93 9.83
N GLU A 21 10.28 -3.69 9.93
CA GLU A 21 10.31 -4.95 10.67
C GLU A 21 9.94 -4.77 12.14
N TRP A 22 10.37 -3.68 12.76
CA TRP A 22 10.10 -3.38 14.17
C TRP A 22 8.62 -3.05 14.45
N CYS A 23 7.81 -2.75 13.43
CA CYS A 23 6.43 -2.34 13.60
C CYS A 23 5.46 -3.52 13.83
N THR A 24 4.87 -3.60 15.02
CA THR A 24 3.85 -4.62 15.36
C THR A 24 2.61 -4.55 14.46
N GLN A 25 2.18 -3.34 14.04
CA GLN A 25 1.02 -3.19 13.16
C GLN A 25 1.29 -3.72 11.75
N CYS A 26 2.53 -3.62 11.25
CA CYS A 26 2.92 -4.20 9.97
C CYS A 26 2.82 -5.73 9.99
N ARG A 27 3.30 -6.37 11.08
CA ARG A 27 3.21 -7.83 11.25
C ARG A 27 1.77 -8.31 11.30
N ALA A 28 0.93 -7.63 12.10
CA ALA A 28 -0.50 -7.95 12.17
C ALA A 28 -1.21 -7.74 10.82
N PHE A 29 -0.86 -6.67 10.09
CA PHE A 29 -1.45 -6.43 8.79
C PHE A 29 -1.07 -7.49 7.76
N ARG A 30 0.14 -8.05 7.83
CA ARG A 30 0.57 -9.13 6.92
C ARG A 30 -0.33 -10.36 7.05
N GLU A 31 -0.65 -10.77 8.27
CA GLU A 31 -1.57 -11.90 8.53
C GLU A 31 -2.97 -11.64 7.98
N VAL A 32 -3.45 -10.40 8.08
CA VAL A 32 -4.77 -10.00 7.56
C VAL A 32 -4.74 -9.92 6.03
N ALA A 33 -3.64 -9.47 5.45
CA ALA A 33 -3.46 -9.34 4.01
C ALA A 33 -3.37 -10.69 3.28
N ASP A 34 -3.05 -11.80 3.98
CA ASP A 34 -3.09 -13.15 3.43
C ASP A 34 -4.49 -13.58 2.92
N SER A 35 -5.53 -12.83 3.30
CA SER A 35 -6.89 -12.99 2.77
C SER A 35 -7.10 -12.37 1.37
N LEU A 36 -6.14 -11.59 0.89
CA LEU A 36 -6.12 -11.00 -0.45
C LEU A 36 -5.29 -11.88 -1.40
N PRO A 37 -5.57 -11.84 -2.73
CA PRO A 37 -4.71 -12.49 -3.70
C PRO A 37 -3.26 -11.99 -3.59
N ALA A 38 -2.29 -12.89 -3.60
CA ALA A 38 -0.88 -12.57 -3.34
C ALA A 38 -0.31 -11.51 -4.30
N GLU A 39 -0.80 -11.47 -5.54
CA GLU A 39 -0.43 -10.48 -6.55
C GLU A 39 -0.97 -9.06 -6.29
N SER A 40 -1.87 -8.89 -5.31
CA SER A 40 -2.56 -7.62 -5.05
C SER A 40 -1.67 -6.60 -4.34
N LEU A 41 -0.68 -7.06 -3.57
CA LEU A 41 0.16 -6.22 -2.72
C LEU A 41 1.63 -6.53 -2.94
N ARG A 42 2.46 -5.49 -3.08
CA ARG A 42 3.92 -5.59 -2.99
C ARG A 42 4.37 -5.06 -1.64
N TRP A 43 5.08 -5.87 -0.86
CA TRP A 43 5.63 -5.43 0.43
C TRP A 43 7.04 -4.89 0.26
N VAL A 44 7.31 -3.78 0.94
CA VAL A 44 8.61 -3.12 0.99
C VAL A 44 8.93 -2.83 2.45
N ASP A 45 10.07 -3.32 2.90
CA ASP A 45 10.65 -2.87 4.15
C ASP A 45 11.46 -1.60 3.88
N ILE A 46 11.15 -0.53 4.62
CA ILE A 46 11.80 0.77 4.40
C ILE A 46 13.26 0.77 4.83
N GLU A 47 13.67 -0.07 5.78
CA GLU A 47 15.06 -0.14 6.24
C GLU A 47 15.92 -0.87 5.20
N ASP A 48 15.39 -1.93 4.61
CA ASP A 48 16.08 -2.70 3.55
C ASP A 48 16.27 -1.88 2.26
N GLU A 49 15.27 -1.09 1.88
CA GLU A 49 15.33 -0.23 0.68
C GLU A 49 15.99 1.13 0.94
N GLY A 50 16.43 1.40 2.18
CA GLY A 50 17.05 2.67 2.56
C GLY A 50 16.11 3.88 2.40
N LEU A 51 14.81 3.67 2.58
CA LEU A 51 13.80 4.73 2.50
C LEU A 51 13.68 5.46 3.84
N ASP A 52 13.76 6.79 3.80
CA ASP A 52 13.52 7.63 4.95
C ASP A 52 12.02 7.99 5.06
N ALA A 53 11.43 7.73 6.23
CA ALA A 53 10.01 7.98 6.47
C ALA A 53 9.67 9.48 6.47
N ASP A 54 10.55 10.32 7.00
CA ASP A 54 10.33 11.77 7.06
C ASP A 54 10.41 12.37 5.64
N GLU A 55 11.34 11.91 4.81
CA GLU A 55 11.43 12.33 3.39
C GLU A 55 10.17 11.95 2.58
N LEU A 56 9.52 10.84 2.94
CA LEU A 56 8.29 10.37 2.32
C LEU A 56 7.02 10.95 2.96
N GLU A 57 7.16 11.84 3.95
CA GLU A 57 6.05 12.39 4.76
C GLU A 57 5.20 11.30 5.44
N ILE A 58 5.81 10.15 5.76
CA ILE A 58 5.16 9.01 6.42
C ILE A 58 5.16 9.22 7.92
N THR A 59 3.97 9.25 8.50
CA THR A 59 3.78 9.52 9.94
C THR A 59 3.41 8.29 10.76
N ALA A 60 3.06 7.17 10.10
CA ALA A 60 2.72 5.91 10.74
C ALA A 60 2.86 4.72 9.78
N PHE A 61 3.02 3.53 10.34
CA PHE A 61 3.04 2.27 9.60
C PHE A 61 1.84 1.38 9.97
N PRO A 62 1.32 0.56 9.04
CA PRO A 62 1.72 0.48 7.63
C PRO A 62 1.31 1.73 6.84
N SER A 63 2.16 2.14 5.91
CA SER A 63 1.84 3.14 4.88
C SER A 63 1.79 2.47 3.52
N VAL A 64 1.13 3.09 2.54
CA VAL A 64 1.06 2.56 1.19
C VAL A 64 1.31 3.62 0.14
N ALA A 65 1.92 3.21 -0.97
CA ALA A 65 1.82 3.89 -2.24
C ALA A 65 0.73 3.21 -3.09
N ILE A 66 -0.27 3.97 -3.54
CA ILE A 66 -1.36 3.48 -4.39
C ILE A 66 -1.16 4.04 -5.80
N LEU A 67 -0.99 3.13 -6.76
CA LEU A 67 -0.71 3.45 -8.15
C LEU A 67 -1.85 3.01 -9.06
N ARG A 68 -2.06 3.78 -10.12
CA ARG A 68 -2.86 3.41 -11.30
C ARG A 68 -1.93 2.97 -12.44
N PRO A 69 -2.46 2.51 -13.59
CA PRO A 69 -1.63 2.06 -14.71
C PRO A 69 -0.60 3.11 -15.12
N ALA A 70 0.51 2.64 -15.69
CA ALA A 70 1.69 3.45 -16.02
C ALA A 70 2.40 4.11 -14.82
N GLY A 71 2.22 3.58 -13.60
CA GLY A 71 2.93 4.05 -12.40
C GLY A 71 2.41 5.38 -11.87
N VAL A 72 1.18 5.76 -12.21
CA VAL A 72 0.60 7.04 -11.80
C VAL A 72 0.23 6.99 -10.31
N LEU A 73 0.99 7.71 -9.48
CA LEU A 73 0.79 7.77 -8.04
C LEU A 73 -0.46 8.60 -7.70
N ARG A 74 -1.33 8.01 -6.87
CA ARG A 74 -2.57 8.65 -6.39
C ARG A 74 -2.51 8.95 -4.89
N TYR A 75 -1.80 8.12 -4.13
CA TYR A 75 -1.68 8.27 -2.68
C TYR A 75 -0.36 7.71 -2.18
N LEU A 76 0.21 8.38 -1.16
CA LEU A 76 1.34 7.92 -0.37
C LEU A 76 1.07 8.34 1.08
N GLY A 77 0.94 7.37 2.00
CA GLY A 77 0.69 7.65 3.42
C GLY A 77 0.08 6.49 4.20
N PRO A 78 -0.30 6.71 5.48
CA PRO A 78 -0.73 5.67 6.40
C PRO A 78 -2.12 5.11 6.09
N VAL A 79 -2.30 3.82 6.35
CA VAL A 79 -3.60 3.13 6.24
C VAL A 79 -3.90 2.32 7.49
N ARG A 80 -5.17 1.91 7.61
CA ARG A 80 -5.59 0.99 8.65
C ARG A 80 -5.00 -0.40 8.40
N ALA A 81 -4.54 -1.05 9.46
CA ALA A 81 -3.96 -2.40 9.45
C ALA A 81 -5.02 -3.53 9.55
N ASP A 82 -6.29 -3.23 9.27
CA ASP A 82 -7.40 -4.20 9.22
C ASP A 82 -7.99 -4.27 7.80
N LEU A 83 -8.51 -5.44 7.41
CA LEU A 83 -8.94 -5.73 6.04
C LEU A 83 -10.01 -4.76 5.54
N GLU A 84 -11.04 -4.55 6.34
CA GLU A 84 -12.18 -3.70 5.97
C GLU A 84 -11.74 -2.24 5.78
N GLY A 85 -11.03 -1.70 6.76
CA GLY A 85 -10.50 -0.34 6.71
C GLY A 85 -9.52 -0.14 5.57
N PHE A 86 -8.66 -1.12 5.31
CA PHE A 86 -7.71 -1.10 4.21
C PHE A 86 -8.41 -1.08 2.84
N LEU A 87 -9.35 -2.00 2.60
CA LEU A 87 -10.11 -2.06 1.35
C LEU A 87 -10.92 -0.79 1.12
N ALA A 88 -11.58 -0.28 2.16
CA ALA A 88 -12.33 0.96 2.11
C ALA A 88 -11.43 2.16 1.76
N ALA A 89 -10.23 2.22 2.34
CA ALA A 89 -9.24 3.25 2.04
C ALA A 89 -8.76 3.16 0.59
N VAL A 90 -8.30 2.00 0.12
CA VAL A 90 -7.82 1.83 -1.26
C VAL A 90 -8.92 2.16 -2.28
N GLY A 91 -10.17 1.72 -2.02
CA GLY A 91 -11.33 2.03 -2.85
C GLY A 91 -11.63 3.53 -3.00
N GLN A 92 -11.17 4.37 -2.07
CA GLN A 92 -11.34 5.82 -2.14
C GLN A 92 -10.09 6.53 -2.66
N LEU A 93 -8.93 6.20 -2.10
CA LEU A 93 -7.68 6.93 -2.28
C LEU A 93 -7.08 6.79 -3.68
N HIS A 94 -7.35 5.69 -4.40
CA HIS A 94 -6.89 5.53 -5.79
C HIS A 94 -7.53 6.54 -6.78
N ARG A 95 -8.54 7.29 -6.34
CA ARG A 95 -9.26 8.31 -7.13
C ARG A 95 -8.81 9.73 -6.83
N LEU A 96 -7.87 9.90 -5.89
CA LEU A 96 -7.28 11.20 -5.62
C LEU A 96 -6.58 11.75 -6.87
N PRO A 97 -6.36 13.07 -6.95
CA PRO A 97 -5.56 13.66 -8.02
C PRO A 97 -4.18 13.01 -8.14
N GLU A 98 -3.58 13.13 -9.32
CA GLU A 98 -2.19 12.71 -9.52
C GLU A 98 -1.24 13.42 -8.56
N ARG A 99 -0.32 12.64 -8.01
CA ARG A 99 0.77 13.11 -7.16
C ARG A 99 2.10 12.81 -7.85
N ALA A 100 3.04 13.74 -7.74
CA ALA A 100 4.42 13.49 -8.16
C ALA A 100 5.04 12.38 -7.30
N VAL A 101 5.72 11.44 -7.94
CA VAL A 101 6.44 10.37 -7.22
C VAL A 101 7.71 10.97 -6.57
N PRO A 102 7.88 10.86 -5.23
CA PRO A 102 9.11 11.25 -4.55
C PRO A 102 10.31 10.49 -5.12
N GLU A 103 11.46 11.17 -5.22
CA GLU A 103 12.64 10.61 -5.89
C GLU A 103 13.14 9.31 -5.25
N THR A 104 13.21 9.29 -3.92
CA THR A 104 13.60 8.12 -3.12
C THR A 104 12.67 6.92 -3.35
N LEU A 105 11.39 7.17 -3.63
CA LEU A 105 10.42 6.11 -3.89
C LEU A 105 10.49 5.56 -5.33
N ARG A 106 11.11 6.27 -6.28
CA ARG A 106 11.13 5.85 -7.71
C ARG A 106 11.84 4.51 -7.91
N GLY A 107 12.92 4.26 -7.19
CA GLY A 107 13.67 3.00 -7.28
C GLY A 107 12.81 1.80 -6.90
N VAL A 108 11.98 1.97 -5.87
CA VAL A 108 11.08 0.94 -5.34
C VAL A 108 9.85 0.70 -6.23
N LEU A 109 9.36 1.74 -6.90
CA LEU A 109 8.18 1.67 -7.77
C LEU A 109 8.50 1.22 -9.20
N SER A 110 9.79 1.09 -9.54
CA SER A 110 10.20 0.56 -10.83
C SER A 110 9.95 -0.96 -10.87
N PRO A 111 9.34 -1.49 -11.95
CA PRO A 111 9.01 -2.91 -12.06
C PRO A 111 10.24 -3.82 -12.06
#